data_AF-A0A9D9SBH6-F1
#
_entry.id   AF-A0A9D9SBH6-F1
#
_cell.length_a   1.000
_cell.length_b   1.000
_cell.length_c   1.000
_cell.angle_alpha   90.00
_cell.angle_beta   90.00
_cell.angle_gamma   90.00
#
_symmetry.space_group_name_H-M   'P 1'
#
loop_
_entity.id
_entity.type
_entity.pdbx_description
1 polymer ?
#
loop_
_entity_poly.entity_id
_entity_poly.type
_entity_poly.pdbx_seq_one_letter_code
_entity_poly.pdbx_strand_id
1 'polypeptide(L)' 'MTKYDVHVICDQCGQPHPVNVSLDLDDETLNKTPLADHFAGRTLPAAIAFMQTNKYRCPHTKQLFPASDISKAILFAA' A
#
# COMPACT_ATOMS: atom_id res chain seq x y z
N MET A 1 1.56 -1.27 -18.72
CA MET A 1 2.20 -1.04 -17.41
C MET A 1 1.97 0.38 -16.93
N THR A 2 1.11 0.50 -15.93
CA THR A 2 0.85 1.71 -15.16
C THR A 2 1.49 1.56 -13.79
N LYS A 3 2.14 2.63 -13.34
CA LYS A 3 2.77 2.66 -12.02
C LYS A 3 1.73 3.02 -10.97
N TYR A 4 1.67 2.25 -9.90
CA TYR A 4 0.81 2.48 -8.75
C TYR A 4 1.63 2.65 -7.49
N ASP A 5 1.39 3.73 -6.75
CA ASP A 5 1.90 3.90 -5.40
C ASP A 5 0.99 3.17 -4.40
N VAL A 6 1.62 2.48 -3.46
CA VAL A 6 0.91 1.74 -2.41
C VAL A 6 0.71 2.65 -1.22
N HIS A 7 -0.54 2.76 -0.80
CA HIS A 7 -0.92 3.51 0.39
C HIS A 7 -1.45 2.54 1.44
N VAL A 8 -1.10 2.76 2.71
CA VAL A 8 -1.60 1.95 3.82
C VAL A 8 -2.41 2.82 4.76
N ILE A 9 -3.52 2.28 5.27
CA ILE A 9 -4.34 2.96 6.28
C ILE A 9 -3.54 3.08 7.57
N CYS A 10 -3.27 4.32 7.96
CA CYS A 10 -2.57 4.64 9.20
C CYS A 10 -3.49 4.41 10.40
N ASP A 11 -3.08 3.57 11.34
CA ASP A 11 -3.81 3.33 12.60
C ASP A 11 -3.80 4.54 13.56
N GLN A 12 -2.92 5.52 13.31
CA GLN A 12 -2.79 6.72 14.15
C GLN A 12 -3.77 7.84 13.77
N CYS A 13 -4.11 7.98 12.49
CA CYS A 13 -4.99 9.06 12.01
C CYS A 13 -6.17 8.57 11.16
N GLY A 14 -6.23 7.28 10.86
CA GLY A 14 -7.27 6.67 10.03
C GLY A 14 -7.18 6.98 8.54
N GLN A 15 -6.16 7.72 8.08
CA GLN A 15 -6.01 8.12 6.67
C GLN A 15 -4.98 7.23 5.93
N PRO A 16 -5.16 6.99 4.62
CA PRO A 16 -4.17 6.31 3.80
C PRO A 16 -2.91 7.17 3.62
N HIS A 17 -1.73 6.56 3.78
CA HIS A 17 -0.43 7.21 3.59
C HIS A 17 0.47 6.44 2.65
N PRO A 18 1.26 7.14 1.82
CA PRO A 18 2.25 6.50 0.97
C PRO A 18 3.32 5.82 1.82
N VAL A 19 3.73 4.63 1.40
CA VAL A 19 4.74 3.80 2.08
C VAL A 19 6.02 3.63 1.24
N ASN A 20 6.24 4.53 0.27
CA ASN A 20 7.39 4.52 -0.65
C ASN A 20 7.59 3.17 -1.35
N VAL A 21 6.49 2.49 -1.64
CA VAL A 21 6.46 1.27 -2.44
C VAL A 21 5.57 1.54 -3.63
N SER A 22 6.08 1.24 -4.81
CA SER A 22 5.32 1.33 -6.05
C SER A 22 5.33 -0.04 -6.75
N LEU A 23 4.27 -0.32 -7.50
CA LEU A 23 4.11 -1.51 -8.32
C LEU A 23 3.84 -1.10 -9.77
N ASP A 24 4.49 -1.75 -10.73
CA ASP A 24 4.15 -1.64 -12.13
C ASP A 24 3.17 -2.76 -12.49
N LEU A 25 1.93 -2.40 -12.83
CA LEU A 25 0.84 -3.34 -13.12
C LEU A 25 0.29 -3.06 -14.52
N ASP A 26 -0.13 -4.11 -15.24
CA ASP A 26 -0.67 -3.94 -16.60
C ASP A 26 -2.15 -3.51 -16.64
N ASP A 27 -2.83 -3.58 -15.50
CA ASP A 27 -4.23 -3.17 -15.38
C ASP A 27 -4.31 -1.70 -14.98
N GLU A 28 -4.84 -0.87 -15.88
CA GLU A 28 -4.97 0.58 -15.71
C GLU A 28 -6.15 0.99 -14.79
N THR A 29 -7.03 0.04 -14.46
CA THR A 29 -8.26 0.29 -13.70
C THR A 29 -8.09 0.19 -12.19
N LEU A 30 -6.87 -0.07 -11.70
CA LEU A 30 -6.58 -0.32 -10.29
C LEU A 30 -6.45 0.94 -9.42
N ASN A 31 -6.78 2.12 -9.96
CA ASN A 31 -6.68 3.35 -9.19
C ASN A 31 -7.73 3.40 -8.08
N LYS A 32 -7.28 3.60 -6.83
CA LYS A 32 -8.05 3.52 -5.58
C LYS A 32 -8.59 2.13 -5.29
N THR A 33 -8.01 1.09 -5.86
CA THR A 33 -8.41 -0.31 -5.63
C THR A 33 -7.63 -0.89 -4.45
N PRO A 34 -8.28 -1.65 -3.54
CA PRO A 34 -7.58 -2.42 -2.52
C PRO A 34 -6.59 -3.41 -3.15
N LEU A 35 -5.38 -3.47 -2.61
CA LEU A 35 -4.32 -4.36 -3.08
C LEU A 35 -4.76 -5.83 -2.94
N ALA A 36 -5.52 -6.16 -1.91
CA ALA A 36 -6.07 -7.50 -1.70
C ALA A 36 -7.03 -7.94 -2.80
N ASP A 37 -7.78 -7.03 -3.42
CA ASP A 37 -8.71 -7.39 -4.50
C ASP A 37 -7.96 -7.83 -5.76
N HIS A 38 -6.83 -7.19 -6.05
CA HIS A 38 -5.99 -7.54 -7.20
C HIS A 38 -5.15 -8.80 -6.97
N PHE A 39 -4.61 -8.97 -5.75
CA PHE A 39 -3.72 -10.07 -5.39
C PHE A 39 -4.44 -11.21 -4.63
N ALA A 40 -5.77 -11.26 -4.61
CA ALA A 40 -6.54 -12.31 -3.95
C ALA A 40 -6.09 -13.70 -4.46
N GLY A 41 -5.51 -14.51 -3.56
CA GLY A 41 -5.01 -15.85 -3.89
C GLY A 41 -3.73 -15.87 -4.76
N ARG A 42 -3.10 -14.72 -5.03
CA ARG A 42 -1.83 -14.61 -5.75
C ARG A 42 -0.67 -14.38 -4.80
N THR A 43 0.53 -14.75 -5.23
CA THR A 43 1.75 -14.41 -4.51
C THR A 43 1.96 -12.90 -4.55
N LEU A 44 2.19 -12.30 -3.38
CA LEU A 44 2.48 -10.87 -3.26
C LEU A 44 3.85 -10.55 -3.87
N PRO A 45 4.01 -9.38 -4.51
CA PRO A 45 5.32 -8.91 -4.92
C PRO A 45 6.27 -8.80 -3.72
N ALA A 46 7.56 -9.08 -3.94
CA ALA A 46 8.57 -9.01 -2.88
C ALA A 46 8.63 -7.64 -2.19
N ALA A 47 8.37 -6.55 -2.93
CA ALA A 47 8.29 -5.20 -2.39
C ALA A 47 7.16 -5.05 -1.34
N ILE A 48 6.00 -5.70 -1.56
CA ILE A 48 4.87 -5.71 -0.63
C ILE A 48 5.19 -6.56 0.60
N ALA A 49 5.83 -7.72 0.41
CA ALA A 49 6.27 -8.55 1.52
C ALA A 49 7.30 -7.81 2.40
N PHE A 50 8.25 -7.09 1.79
CA PHE A 50 9.23 -6.29 2.51
C PHE A 50 8.58 -5.12 3.26
N MET A 51 7.62 -4.44 2.64
CA MET A 51 6.85 -3.34 3.23
C MET A 51 6.21 -3.73 4.57
N GLN A 52 5.66 -4.95 4.69
CA GLN A 52 5.02 -5.44 5.91
C GLN A 52 5.95 -5.47 7.13
N THR A 53 7.26 -5.56 6.90
CA THR A 53 8.27 -5.60 7.96
C THR A 53 8.70 -4.20 8.44
N ASN A 54 8.28 -3.15 7.73
CA ASN A 54 8.68 -1.77 7.99
C ASN A 54 7.66 -1.01 8.82
N LYS A 55 8.14 0.08 9.46
CA LYS A 55 7.30 1.10 10.09
C LYS A 55 7.41 2.39 9.31
N TYR A 56 6.28 3.09 9.17
CA TYR A 56 6.16 4.31 8.40
C TYR A 56 5.77 5.47 9.29
N ARG A 57 6.19 6.67 8.94
CA ARG A 57 5.87 7.87 9.71
C ARG A 57 4.57 8.48 9.21
N CYS A 58 3.59 8.62 10.08
CA CYS A 58 2.36 9.35 9.78
C CYS A 58 2.68 10.84 9.53
N PRO A 59 2.31 11.42 8.38
CA PRO A 59 2.52 12.85 8.11
C PRO A 59 1.74 13.77 9.06
N HIS A 60 0.60 13.30 9.61
CA HIS A 60 -0.25 14.09 10.50
C HIS A 60 0.22 14.05 11.95
N THR A 61 0.31 12.85 12.53
CA THR A 61 0.63 12.68 13.97
C THR A 61 2.13 12.60 14.24
N LYS A 62 2.95 12.45 13.19
CA LYS A 62 4.39 12.17 13.25
C LYS A 62 4.77 10.85 13.93
N GLN A 63 3.80 10.07 14.40
CA GLN A 63 4.02 8.77 15.01
C GLN A 63 4.33 7.69 13.95
N LEU A 64 4.98 6.62 14.39
CA LEU A 64 5.26 5.46 13.55
C LEU A 64 4.07 4.51 13.58
N PHE A 65 3.69 3.99 12.42
CA PHE A 65 2.66 2.97 12.27
C PHE A 65 3.19 1.79 11.44
N PRO A 66 2.77 0.55 11.72
CA PRO A 66 3.15 -0.61 10.95
C PRO A 66 2.35 -0.71 9.64
N ALA A 67 2.97 -1.25 8.58
CA ALA A 67 2.26 -1.63 7.34
C ALA A 67 1.90 -3.12 7.29
N SER A 68 1.67 -3.73 8.45
CA SER A 68 1.45 -5.18 8.57
C SER A 68 0.15 -5.67 7.95
N ASP A 69 -0.88 -4.81 7.89
CA ASP A 69 -2.19 -5.16 7.33
C ASP A 69 -2.33 -4.70 5.88
N ILE A 70 -1.82 -5.52 4.96
CA ILE A 70 -1.93 -5.24 3.51
C ILE A 70 -3.34 -5.39 2.95
N SER A 71 -4.25 -6.03 3.69
CA SER A 71 -5.63 -6.20 3.21
C SER A 71 -6.33 -4.87 3.02
N LYS A 72 -5.85 -3.85 3.74
CA LYS A 72 -6.30 -2.46 3.69
C LYS A 72 -5.38 -1.56 2.86
N ALA A 73 -4.34 -2.10 2.24
CA ALA A 73 -3.50 -1.31 1.36
C ALA A 73 -4.28 -0.94 0.09
N ILE A 74 -4.10 0.27 -0.41
CA ILE A 74 -4.83 0.83 -1.56
C ILE A 74 -3.80 1.27 -2.60
N LEU A 75 -4.09 0.96 -3.86
CA LEU A 75 -3.29 1.38 -5.01
C LEU A 75 -3.73 2.77 -5.47
N PHE A 76 -2.77 3.66 -5.71
CA PHE A 76 -3.01 4.98 -6.30
C PHE A 76 -2.20 5.09 -7.59
N ALA A 77 -2.84 5.43 -8.71
CA ALA A 77 -2.10 5.66 -9.96
C ALA A 77 -1.15 6.85 -9.77
N ALA A 78 0.13 6.64 -10.07
CA ALA A 78 1.20 7.63 -9.95
C ALA A 78 1.24 8.60 -11.13
#